data_AF-A0A925L8K9-F1
#
_entry.id   AF-A0A925L8K9-F1
#
_cell.length_a   1.000
_cell.length_b   1.000
_cell.length_c   1.000
_cell.angle_alpha   90.00
_cell.angle_beta   90.00
_cell.angle_gamma   90.00
#
_symmetry.space_group_name_H-M   'P 1'
#
loop_
_entity.id
_entity.type
_entity.pdbx_description
1 polymer ?
#
loop_
_entity_poly.entity_id
_entity_poly.type
_entity_poly.pdbx_seq_one_letter_code
_entity_poly.pdbx_strand_id
1 'polypeptide(L)'
;MKIIGISLYKPRFYELTAAVIMGAGLWTLAVGLLHVLQFEISRADAGALLVVVTWGCVSARLGIRIGQGHRHLAASLLGSASLLALYEGARVLIA
;
A
#
# COMPACT_ATOMS: atom_id res chain seq x y z
N MET A 1 -19.55 -6.19 3.21
CA MET A 1 -19.76 -7.19 2.13
C MET A 1 -18.80 -8.33 2.36
N LYS A 2 -19.22 -9.60 2.20
CA LYS A 2 -18.30 -10.74 2.30
C LYS A 2 -17.70 -11.02 0.93
N ILE A 3 -16.39 -10.81 0.78
CA ILE A 3 -15.66 -11.23 -0.42
C ILE A 3 -14.65 -12.26 0.07
N ILE A 4 -14.74 -13.49 -0.45
CA ILE A 4 -13.77 -14.58 -0.17
C ILE A 4 -13.65 -14.88 1.34
N GLY A 5 -14.78 -14.86 2.06
CA GLY A 5 -14.81 -15.16 3.50
C GLY A 5 -14.29 -14.03 4.42
N ILE A 6 -13.87 -12.89 3.85
CA ILE A 6 -13.44 -11.71 4.59
C ILE A 6 -14.61 -10.75 4.68
N SER A 7 -14.94 -10.30 5.90
CA SER A 7 -15.92 -9.23 6.09
C SER A 7 -15.29 -7.90 5.72
N LEU A 8 -15.39 -7.50 4.45
CA LEU A 8 -14.95 -6.17 4.04
C LEU A 8 -15.91 -5.13 4.61
N TYR A 9 -15.31 -4.21 5.36
CA TYR A 9 -15.93 -2.97 5.76
C TYR A 9 -15.91 -2.03 4.56
N LYS A 10 -17.00 -1.29 4.32
CA LYS A 10 -17.03 -0.25 3.28
C LYS A 10 -16.57 1.05 3.95
N PRO A 11 -15.30 1.46 3.79
CA PRO A 11 -14.81 2.67 4.42
C PRO A 11 -15.57 3.87 3.89
N ARG A 12 -15.82 4.84 4.78
CA ARG A 12 -16.35 6.14 4.39
C ARG A 12 -15.23 6.97 3.76
N PHE A 13 -15.59 7.97 2.95
CA PHE A 13 -14.62 8.78 2.21
C PHE A 13 -13.54 9.39 3.11
N TYR A 14 -13.91 9.95 4.27
CA TYR A 14 -12.94 10.53 5.21
C TYR A 14 -11.95 9.52 5.78
N GLU A 15 -12.34 8.24 5.91
CA GLU A 15 -11.46 7.17 6.40
C GLU A 15 -10.45 6.77 5.33
N LEU A 16 -10.88 6.77 4.08
CA LEU A 16 -10.00 6.58 2.93
C LEU A 16 -9.00 7.72 2.82
N THR A 17 -9.47 8.97 2.92
CA THR A 17 -8.59 10.15 2.90
C THR A 17 -7.58 10.10 4.05
N ALA A 18 -8.03 9.77 5.27
CA ALA A 18 -7.12 9.61 6.40
C ALA A 18 -6.10 8.49 6.17
N ALA A 19 -6.50 7.37 5.56
CA ALA A 19 -5.59 6.28 5.21
C ALA A 19 -4.52 6.71 4.20
N VAL A 20 -4.91 7.48 3.18
CA VAL A 20 -3.99 8.01 2.17
C VAL A 20 -3.03 9.01 2.79
N ILE A 21 -3.51 9.93 3.63
CA ILE A 21 -2.66 10.89 4.35
C ILE A 21 -1.67 10.15 5.26
N MET A 22 -2.13 9.14 6.01
CA MET A 22 -1.25 8.30 6.82
C MET A 22 -0.22 7.54 5.97
N GLY A 23 -0.63 6.99 4.82
CA GLY A 23 0.26 6.31 3.88
C GLY A 23 1.34 7.24 3.33
N ALA A 24 0.96 8.45 2.89
CA ALA A 24 1.89 9.46 2.41
C ALA A 24 2.86 9.91 3.52
N GLY A 25 2.37 10.13 4.74
CA GLY A 25 3.22 10.49 5.88
C GLY A 25 4.18 9.38 6.32
N LEU A 26 3.73 8.12 6.26
CA LEU A 26 4.60 6.98 6.55
C LEU A 26 5.66 6.79 5.45
N TRP A 27 5.28 7.04 4.20
CA TRP A 27 6.21 7.03 3.07
C TRP A 27 7.28 8.12 3.20
N THR A 28 6.90 9.38 3.50
CA THR A 28 7.88 10.46 3.69
C THR A 28 8.83 10.16 4.84
N LEU A 29 8.32 9.58 5.94
CA LEU A 29 9.14 9.13 7.05
C LEU A 29 10.10 8.03 6.63
N ALA A 30 9.65 7.02 5.88
CA ALA A 30 10.48 5.92 5.41
C ALA A 30 11.57 6.40 4.45
N VAL A 31 11.23 7.23 3.47
CA VAL A 31 12.21 7.82 2.53
C VAL A 31 13.18 8.73 3.25
N GLY A 32 12.69 9.57 4.18
CA GLY A 32 13.54 10.42 5.01
C GLY A 32 14.52 9.60 5.86
N LEU A 33 14.07 8.49 6.44
CA LEU A 33 14.91 7.59 7.22
C LEU A 33 15.98 6.93 6.35
N LEU A 34 15.61 6.42 5.16
CA LEU A 34 16.56 5.84 4.21
C LEU A 34 17.62 6.87 3.77
N HIS A 35 17.22 8.13 3.60
CA HIS A 35 18.13 9.22 3.28
C HIS A 35 19.12 9.50 4.41
N VAL A 36 18.66 9.53 5.67
CA VAL A 36 19.54 9.66 6.85
C VAL A 36 20.50 8.48 6.99
N LEU A 37 20.04 7.26 6.66
CA LEU A 37 20.85 6.05 6.65
C LEU A 37 21.79 5.92 5.45
N GLN A 38 21.82 6.92 4.54
CA GLN A 38 22.62 6.92 3.32
C GLN A 38 22.34 5.72 2.40
N PHE A 39 21.13 5.17 2.45
CA PHE A 39 20.69 4.18 1.48
C PHE A 39 20.29 4.88 0.19
N GLU A 40 20.96 4.55 -0.90
CA GLU A 40 20.56 5.01 -2.22
C GLU A 40 19.27 4.29 -2.65
N ILE A 41 18.18 5.05 -2.71
CA ILE A 41 16.90 4.58 -3.25
C ILE A 41 16.67 5.24 -4.60
N SER A 42 16.39 4.44 -5.63
CA SER A 42 16.02 5.00 -6.94
C SER A 42 14.65 5.66 -6.85
N ARG A 43 14.36 6.62 -7.75
CA ARG A 43 13.01 7.23 -7.82
C ARG A 43 11.91 6.19 -8.07
N ALA A 44 12.26 5.13 -8.79
CA ALA A 44 11.39 4.01 -9.06
C ALA A 44 11.02 3.26 -7.77
N ASP A 45 12.03 2.90 -6.98
CA ASP A 45 11.83 2.16 -5.73
C ASP A 45 11.10 3.01 -4.69
N ALA A 46 11.40 4.32 -4.65
CA ALA A 46 10.66 5.26 -3.81
C ALA A 46 9.18 5.34 -4.22
N GLY A 47 8.87 5.36 -5.51
CA GLY A 47 7.50 5.34 -6.00
C GLY A 47 6.78 4.01 -5.72
N ALA A 48 7.46 2.88 -5.90
CA ALA A 48 6.95 1.56 -5.54
C ALA A 48 6.63 1.47 -4.03
N LEU A 49 7.52 2.01 -3.18
CA LEU A 49 7.32 2.09 -1.74
C LEU A 49 6.06 2.90 -1.38
N LEU A 50 5.80 4.02 -2.07
CA LEU A 50 4.61 4.84 -1.85
C LEU A 50 3.33 4.05 -2.12
N VAL A 51 3.31 3.31 -3.24
CA VAL A 51 2.16 2.49 -3.65
C VAL A 51 1.87 1.41 -2.61
N VAL A 52 2.90 0.67 -2.18
CA VAL A 52 2.75 -0.42 -1.20
C VAL A 52 2.31 0.11 0.16
N VAL A 53 2.94 1.18 0.65
CA VAL A 53 2.61 1.77 1.96
C VAL A 53 1.18 2.32 1.97
N THR A 54 0.78 3.02 0.91
CA THR A 54 -0.57 3.56 0.80
C THR A 54 -1.61 2.46 0.74
N TRP A 55 -1.35 1.39 -0.02
CA TRP A 55 -2.22 0.22 -0.05
C TRP A 55 -2.31 -0.50 1.30
N GLY A 56 -1.20 -0.61 2.03
CA GLY A 56 -1.18 -1.12 3.40
C GLY A 56 -2.12 -0.36 4.32
N CYS A 57 -2.09 0.97 4.29
CA CYS A 57 -2.98 1.83 5.09
C CYS A 57 -4.45 1.70 4.66
N VAL A 58 -4.72 1.67 3.35
CA VAL A 58 -6.08 1.55 2.81
C VAL A 58 -6.67 0.16 3.10
N SER A 59 -5.89 -0.91 2.91
CA SER A 59 -6.31 -2.28 3.16
C SER A 59 -6.61 -2.52 4.65
N ALA A 60 -5.83 -1.95 5.56
CA ALA A 60 -6.11 -1.97 6.99
C ALA A 60 -7.47 -1.33 7.34
N ARG A 61 -7.84 -0.23 6.66
CA ARG A 61 -9.14 0.46 6.85
C ARG A 61 -10.31 -0.25 6.17
N LEU A 62 -10.05 -1.02 5.11
CA LEU A 62 -11.04 -1.92 4.48
C LEU A 62 -11.35 -3.16 5.35
N GLY A 63 -10.64 -3.36 6.45
CA GLY A 63 -10.79 -4.52 7.33
C GLY A 63 -9.91 -5.71 6.94
N ILE A 64 -8.96 -5.52 6.02
CA ILE A 64 -7.94 -6.52 5.68
C ILE A 64 -6.85 -6.45 6.75
N ARG A 65 -7.11 -7.04 7.91
CA ARG A 65 -6.12 -7.16 8.98
C ARG A 65 -5.21 -8.36 8.72
N ILE A 66 -3.92 -8.08 8.53
CA ILE A 66 -2.84 -9.07 8.34
C ILE A 66 -2.80 -10.10 9.50
N GLY A 67 -3.25 -9.71 10.71
CA GLY A 67 -3.34 -10.58 11.89
C GLY A 67 -4.59 -11.46 11.99
N GLN A 68 -5.56 -11.39 11.07
CA GLN A 68 -6.81 -12.18 11.13
C GLN A 68 -6.77 -13.48 10.29
N GLY A 69 -5.62 -13.83 9.71
CA GLY A 69 -5.38 -15.14 9.08
C GLY A 69 -4.75 -15.08 7.69
N HIS A 70 -4.20 -16.21 7.23
CA HIS A 70 -3.47 -16.36 5.97
C HIS A 70 -4.22 -15.82 4.73
N ARG A 71 -5.57 -15.85 4.74
CA ARG A 71 -6.40 -15.32 3.64
C ARG A 71 -6.36 -13.80 3.52
N HIS A 72 -6.28 -13.08 4.64
CA HIS A 72 -6.15 -11.62 4.63
C HIS A 72 -4.75 -11.19 4.21
N LEU A 73 -3.74 -11.98 4.60
CA LEU A 73 -2.36 -11.79 4.20
C LEU A 73 -2.20 -12.00 2.68
N ALA A 74 -2.78 -13.07 2.13
CA ALA A 74 -2.83 -13.32 0.68
C ALA A 74 -3.58 -12.21 -0.08
N ALA A 75 -4.71 -11.72 0.44
CA ALA A 75 -5.44 -10.62 -0.20
C ALA A 75 -4.63 -9.31 -0.23
N SER A 76 -3.92 -9.00 0.85
CA SER A 76 -3.04 -7.83 0.92
C SER A 76 -1.84 -7.98 -0.03
N LEU A 77 -1.24 -9.17 -0.09
CA LEU A 77 -0.16 -9.50 -1.02
C LEU A 77 -0.60 -9.42 -2.47
N LEU A 78 -1.75 -9.98 -2.82
CA LEU A 78 -2.30 -9.90 -4.18
C LEU A 78 -2.60 -8.46 -4.58
N GLY A 79 -3.17 -7.66 -3.67
CA GLY A 79 -3.38 -6.23 -3.90
C GLY A 79 -2.07 -5.47 -4.11
N SER A 80 -1.05 -5.74 -3.30
CA SER A 80 0.27 -5.12 -3.45
C SER A 80 0.94 -5.54 -4.76
N ALA A 81 0.90 -6.83 -5.09
CA ALA A 81 1.49 -7.38 -6.32
C ALA A 81 0.81 -6.84 -7.58
N SER A 82 -0.51 -6.74 -7.58
CA SER A 82 -1.26 -6.17 -8.71
C SER A 82 -1.01 -4.67 -8.88
N LEU A 83 -0.94 -3.91 -7.77
CA LEU A 83 -0.58 -2.49 -7.83
C LEU A 83 0.86 -2.27 -8.30
N LEU A 84 1.80 -3.09 -7.84
CA LEU A 84 3.19 -3.07 -8.31
C LEU A 84 3.29 -3.42 -9.79
N ALA A 85 2.57 -4.44 -10.26
CA ALA A 85 2.53 -4.81 -11.67
C ALA A 85 1.96 -3.67 -12.54
N LEU A 86 0.92 -2.98 -12.07
CA LEU A 86 0.37 -1.80 -12.74
C LEU A 86 1.35 -0.63 -12.73
N TYR A 87 2.04 -0.40 -11.61
CA TYR A 87 3.03 0.67 -11.49
C TYR A 87 4.22 0.44 -12.43
N GLU A 88 4.78 -0.77 -12.43
CA GLU A 88 5.87 -1.14 -13.34
C GLU A 88 5.42 -1.13 -14.80
N GLY A 89 4.21 -1.63 -15.11
CA GLY A 89 3.64 -1.54 -16.45
C GLY A 89 3.47 -0.10 -16.94
N ALA A 90 2.96 0.79 -16.09
CA ALA A 90 2.83 2.20 -16.40
C ALA A 90 4.20 2.88 -16.58
N ARG A 91 5.19 2.52 -15.75
CA ARG A 91 6.56 3.02 -15.90
C ARG A 91 7.17 2.61 -17.23
N VAL A 92 7.07 1.33 -17.61
CA VAL A 92 7.60 0.82 -18.89
C VAL A 92 6.91 1.48 -20.08
N LEU A 93 5.63 1.81 -19.97
CA LEU A 93 4.89 2.50 -21.03
C LEU A 93 5.30 3.98 -21.19
N ILE A 94 5.72 4.63 -20.10
CA ILE A 94 6.05 6.07 -20.06
C ILE A 94 7.55 6.32 -20.27
N ALA A 95 8.39 5.31 -20.07
CA ALA A 95 9.84 5.34 -20.27
C ALA A 95 10.23 5.29 -21.77
#